data_AF-A0A1V5SL79-F1
#
_entry.id   AF-A0A1V5SL79-F1
#
_cell.length_a   1.000
_cell.length_b   1.000
_cell.length_c   1.000
_cell.angle_alpha   90.00
_cell.angle_beta   90.00
_cell.angle_gamma   90.00
#
_symmetry.space_group_name_H-M   'P 1'
#
loop_
_entity.id
_entity.type
_entity.pdbx_description
1 polymer ?
#
loop_
_entity_poly.entity_id
_entity_poly.type
_entity_poly.pdbx_seq_one_letter_code
_entity_poly.pdbx_strand_id
1 'polypeptide(L)'
;MRSIPYSRRNPQYNRENLIPSLKKEGIFYLHLGKELSVNRNDPSLFTHGRIDFDKLITTDYFQNGINTVIDHIKKGLNISLLCAEKDPYRCHRFVLVAYELTQRGIEVKHIREDGRLESQHQLEEKLLQEFEPGYDQGDLFHPPKTRAQALLDAYRKRIIQMLQR
;
A
#
# COMPACT_ATOMS: atom_id res chain seq x y z
N MET A 1 2.28 -5.79 9.98
CA MET A 1 1.29 -4.69 9.80
C MET A 1 1.39 -3.70 10.95
N ARG A 2 0.96 -2.45 10.72
CA ARG A 2 0.91 -1.36 11.72
C ARG A 2 -0.53 -0.85 11.95
N SER A 3 -1.52 -1.72 11.72
CA SER A 3 -2.93 -1.47 12.04
C SER A 3 -3.12 -1.13 13.52
N ILE A 4 -2.34 -1.78 14.38
CA ILE A 4 -2.20 -1.46 15.79
C ILE A 4 -0.85 -0.76 15.99
N PRO A 5 -0.75 0.35 16.73
CA PRO A 5 0.48 1.12 16.87
C PRO A 5 1.40 0.55 17.97
N TYR A 6 1.39 -0.77 18.14
CA TYR A 6 2.17 -1.51 19.13
C TYR A 6 2.82 -2.74 18.49
N SER A 7 4.03 -3.07 18.93
CA SER A 7 4.79 -4.23 18.52
C SER A 7 5.61 -4.75 19.68
N ARG A 8 5.46 -6.04 20.01
CA ARG A 8 6.35 -6.72 20.97
C ARG A 8 7.78 -6.86 20.43
N ARG A 9 7.93 -7.06 19.12
CA ARG A 9 9.24 -7.26 18.47
C ARG A 9 10.02 -5.97 18.31
N ASN A 10 9.33 -4.86 18.06
CA ASN A 10 9.95 -3.54 17.91
C ASN A 10 9.27 -2.51 18.83
N PRO A 11 9.50 -2.60 20.16
CA PRO A 11 8.84 -1.75 21.14
C PRO A 11 9.21 -0.26 21.01
N GLN A 12 10.36 0.07 20.42
CA GLN A 12 10.77 1.45 20.14
C GLN A 12 9.80 2.17 19.19
N TYR A 13 9.09 1.41 18.34
CA TYR A 13 8.05 1.96 17.46
C TYR A 13 6.65 1.89 18.10
N ASN A 14 6.50 1.56 19.37
CA ASN A 14 5.21 1.72 20.05
C ASN A 14 4.86 3.20 20.13
N ARG A 15 3.58 3.54 19.97
CA ARG A 15 3.09 4.92 19.97
C ARG A 15 3.70 5.77 21.09
N GLU A 16 3.65 5.26 22.32
CA GLU A 16 4.11 5.98 23.52
C GLU A 16 5.63 6.24 23.52
N ASN A 17 6.40 5.42 22.83
CA ASN A 17 7.87 5.57 22.71
C ASN A 17 8.26 6.42 21.48
N LEU A 18 7.48 6.30 20.40
CA LEU A 18 7.77 6.94 19.13
C LEU A 18 7.37 8.43 19.13
N ILE A 19 6.19 8.77 19.67
CA ILE A 19 5.69 10.16 19.68
C ILE A 19 6.68 11.14 20.33
N PRO A 20 7.25 10.87 21.53
CA PRO A 20 8.21 11.79 22.14
C PRO A 20 9.46 12.00 21.28
N SER A 21 9.94 10.94 20.63
CA SER A 21 11.12 11.00 19.76
C SER A 21 10.85 11.82 18.50
N LEU A 22 9.69 11.62 17.86
CA LEU A 22 9.27 12.40 16.69
C LEU A 22 9.05 13.88 17.04
N LYS A 23 8.44 14.16 18.20
CA LYS A 23 8.17 15.53 18.66
C LYS A 23 9.45 16.34 18.86
N LYS A 24 10.53 15.72 19.35
CA LYS A 24 11.85 16.37 19.50
C LYS A 24 12.41 16.84 18.16
N GLU A 25 12.13 16.10 17.10
CA GLU A 25 12.54 16.43 15.72
C GLU A 25 11.49 17.28 14.97
N GLY A 26 10.44 17.77 15.66
CA GLY A 26 9.38 18.54 15.03
C GLY A 26 8.45 17.74 14.10
N ILE A 27 8.45 16.42 14.21
CA ILE A 27 7.64 15.53 13.36
C ILE A 27 6.32 15.20 14.06
N PHE A 28 5.21 15.45 13.36
CA PHE A 28 3.88 15.08 13.82
C PHE A 28 3.59 13.60 13.60
N TYR A 29 2.90 12.99 14.57
CA TYR A 29 2.46 11.60 14.47
C TYR A 29 0.95 11.53 14.31
N LEU A 30 0.51 10.81 13.28
CA LEU A 30 -0.89 10.47 13.06
C LEU A 30 -1.02 8.96 12.84
N HIS A 31 -1.93 8.32 13.55
CA HIS A 31 -2.19 6.89 13.40
C HIS A 31 -3.44 6.65 12.55
N LEU A 32 -3.22 6.17 11.32
CA LEU A 32 -4.29 5.76 10.38
C LEU A 32 -4.38 4.24 10.29
N GLY A 33 -4.41 3.58 11.46
CA GLY A 33 -4.34 2.13 11.55
C GLY A 33 -5.58 1.42 11.03
N LYS A 34 -6.75 2.05 11.16
CA LYS A 34 -8.02 1.53 10.64
C LYS A 34 -8.15 1.79 9.15
N GLU A 35 -7.80 3.00 8.73
CA GLU A 35 -8.01 3.53 7.39
C GLU A 35 -7.00 2.95 6.39
N LEU A 36 -5.72 2.85 6.76
CA LEU A 36 -4.65 2.37 5.86
C LEU A 36 -4.19 0.93 6.21
N SER A 37 -5.15 0.11 6.65
CA SER A 37 -4.98 -1.32 6.84
C SER A 37 -6.19 -2.08 6.31
N VAL A 38 -6.06 -3.40 6.19
CA VAL A 38 -7.15 -4.27 5.72
C VAL A 38 -7.89 -4.87 6.91
N ASN A 39 -9.19 -4.63 6.99
CA ASN A 39 -10.05 -5.29 7.97
C ASN A 39 -10.49 -6.67 7.48
N ARG A 40 -9.68 -7.70 7.73
CA ARG A 40 -9.96 -9.08 7.28
C ARG A 40 -11.26 -9.69 7.84
N ASN A 41 -11.86 -9.07 8.85
CA ASN A 41 -13.10 -9.55 9.48
C ASN A 41 -14.36 -9.00 8.80
N ASP A 42 -14.24 -8.07 7.85
CA ASP A 42 -15.36 -7.50 7.12
C ASP A 42 -15.69 -8.39 5.90
N PRO A 43 -16.84 -9.11 5.91
CA PRO A 43 -17.20 -10.03 4.83
C PRO A 43 -17.47 -9.30 3.51
N SER A 44 -17.80 -8.00 3.55
CA SER A 44 -18.08 -7.22 2.34
C SER A 44 -16.86 -7.10 1.43
N LEU A 45 -15.65 -7.20 2.00
CA LEU A 45 -14.38 -7.11 1.29
C LEU A 45 -14.02 -8.38 0.51
N PHE A 46 -14.88 -9.40 0.53
CA PHE A 46 -14.62 -10.67 -0.12
C PHE A 46 -15.57 -10.91 -1.29
N THR A 47 -15.05 -11.61 -2.29
CA THR A 47 -15.78 -12.11 -3.46
C THR A 47 -15.35 -13.55 -3.69
N HIS A 48 -16.30 -14.49 -3.70
CA HIS A 48 -16.03 -15.93 -3.76
C HIS A 48 -15.00 -16.43 -2.72
N GLY A 49 -15.10 -15.93 -1.49
CA GLY A 49 -14.20 -16.31 -0.38
C GLY A 49 -12.78 -15.75 -0.48
N ARG A 50 -12.51 -14.87 -1.46
CA ARG A 50 -11.21 -14.23 -1.67
C ARG A 50 -11.32 -12.73 -1.42
N ILE A 51 -10.29 -12.15 -0.82
CA ILE A 51 -10.20 -10.70 -0.67
C ILE A 51 -10.33 -10.04 -2.05
N ASP A 52 -11.11 -8.97 -2.13
CA ASP A 52 -11.43 -8.24 -3.35
C ASP A 52 -10.75 -6.87 -3.32
N PHE A 53 -9.83 -6.66 -4.25
CA PHE A 53 -9.06 -5.43 -4.38
C PHE A 53 -9.95 -4.21 -4.63
N ASP A 54 -10.90 -4.34 -5.56
CA ASP A 54 -11.73 -3.22 -6.01
C ASP A 54 -12.69 -2.78 -4.90
N LYS A 55 -13.22 -3.75 -4.13
CA LYS A 55 -14.02 -3.44 -2.93
C LYS A 55 -13.19 -2.79 -1.83
N LEU A 56 -11.96 -3.25 -1.60
CA LEU A 56 -11.07 -2.67 -0.59
C LEU A 56 -10.80 -1.18 -0.85
N ILE A 57 -10.35 -0.86 -2.07
CA ILE A 57 -9.96 0.51 -2.41
C ILE A 57 -11.16 1.46 -2.49
N THR A 58 -12.39 0.95 -2.64
CA THR A 58 -13.61 1.77 -2.71
C THR A 58 -14.25 2.03 -1.34
N THR A 59 -13.77 1.37 -0.28
CA THR A 59 -14.35 1.57 1.06
C THR A 59 -14.15 2.97 1.61
N ASP A 60 -15.17 3.50 2.30
CA ASP A 60 -15.14 4.84 2.90
C ASP A 60 -13.97 5.02 3.87
N TYR A 61 -13.67 4.02 4.70
CA TYR A 61 -12.58 4.13 5.66
C TYR A 61 -11.21 4.23 4.97
N PHE A 62 -11.00 3.48 3.89
CA PHE A 62 -9.76 3.54 3.12
C PHE A 62 -9.63 4.88 2.40
N GLN A 63 -10.69 5.30 1.72
CA GLN A 63 -10.76 6.57 1.01
C GLN A 63 -10.56 7.77 1.94
N ASN A 64 -11.13 7.73 3.15
CA ASN A 64 -10.88 8.74 4.18
C ASN A 64 -9.41 8.80 4.60
N GLY A 65 -8.73 7.65 4.74
CA GLY A 65 -7.30 7.61 5.02
C GLY A 65 -6.46 8.24 3.91
N ILE A 66 -6.75 7.92 2.66
CA ILE A 66 -6.07 8.47 1.49
C ILE A 66 -6.30 9.98 1.38
N ASN A 67 -7.55 10.43 1.52
CA ASN A 67 -7.89 11.85 1.50
C ASN A 67 -7.18 12.60 2.63
N THR A 68 -7.12 12.01 3.83
CA THR A 68 -6.36 12.59 4.95
C THR A 68 -4.90 12.78 4.57
N VAL A 69 -4.24 11.79 3.97
CA VAL A 69 -2.84 11.93 3.53
C VAL A 69 -2.70 13.05 2.49
N ILE A 70 -3.55 13.07 1.47
CA ILE A 70 -3.53 14.07 0.41
C ILE A 70 -3.75 15.49 0.97
N ASP A 71 -4.67 15.66 1.92
CA ASP A 71 -4.94 16.96 2.53
C ASP A 71 -3.75 17.49 3.32
N HIS A 72 -3.01 16.61 4.00
CA HIS A 72 -1.78 17.02 4.68
C HIS A 72 -0.67 17.39 3.68
N ILE A 73 -0.54 16.67 2.57
CA ILE A 73 0.37 17.04 1.47
C ILE A 73 0.01 18.41 0.91
N LYS A 74 -1.27 18.68 0.64
CA LYS A 74 -1.76 19.98 0.15
C LYS A 74 -1.51 21.13 1.11
N LYS A 75 -1.43 20.85 2.42
CA LYS A 75 -1.04 21.81 3.46
C LYS A 75 0.48 22.06 3.52
N GLY A 76 1.26 21.45 2.63
CA GLY A 76 2.71 21.60 2.55
C GLY A 76 3.50 20.69 3.50
N LEU A 77 2.87 19.64 4.05
CA LEU A 77 3.55 18.72 4.95
C LEU A 77 4.28 17.62 4.16
N ASN A 78 5.50 17.30 4.60
CA ASN A 78 6.23 16.14 4.14
C ASN A 78 5.74 14.89 4.89
N ILE A 79 5.20 13.92 4.15
CA ILE A 79 4.57 12.73 4.73
C ILE A 79 5.46 11.50 4.59
N SER A 80 5.61 10.75 5.68
CA SER A 80 6.20 9.41 5.68
C SER A 80 5.22 8.42 6.30
N LEU A 81 4.97 7.31 5.61
CA LEU A 81 4.06 6.25 6.07
C LEU A 81 4.87 5.05 6.59
N LEU A 82 4.89 4.88 7.91
CA LEU A 82 5.64 3.82 8.55
C LEU A 82 5.01 2.43 8.32
N CYS A 83 5.84 1.45 7.98
CA CYS A 83 5.49 0.03 7.93
C CYS A 83 6.46 -0.81 8.78
N ALA A 84 6.05 -2.04 9.11
CA ALA A 84 6.90 -3.02 9.78
C ALA A 84 7.52 -4.05 8.81
N GLU A 85 7.21 -3.96 7.52
CA GLU A 85 7.77 -4.79 6.47
C GLU A 85 9.05 -4.13 5.94
N LYS A 86 10.10 -4.92 5.76
CA LYS A 86 11.41 -4.44 5.28
C LYS A 86 11.41 -4.26 3.76
N ASP A 87 10.75 -5.18 3.03
CA ASP A 87 10.67 -5.13 1.58
C ASP A 87 9.34 -4.50 1.14
N PRO A 88 9.35 -3.29 0.56
CA PRO A 88 8.13 -2.61 0.10
C PRO A 88 7.28 -3.48 -0.82
N TYR A 89 7.92 -4.33 -1.65
CA TYR A 89 7.22 -5.22 -2.58
C TYR A 89 6.34 -6.26 -1.87
N ARG A 90 6.66 -6.61 -0.62
CA ARG A 90 5.90 -7.54 0.23
C ARG A 90 4.86 -6.85 1.11
N CYS A 91 4.75 -5.52 1.01
CA CYS A 91 3.85 -4.73 1.82
C CYS A 91 2.52 -4.47 1.11
N HIS A 92 1.39 -4.66 1.79
CA HIS A 92 0.08 -4.27 1.25
C HIS A 92 -0.04 -2.76 0.98
N ARG A 93 0.79 -1.91 1.62
CA ARG A 93 0.81 -0.46 1.33
C ARG A 93 1.34 -0.17 -0.06
N PHE A 94 2.24 -0.99 -0.62
CA PHE A 94 2.65 -0.85 -2.03
C PHE A 94 1.46 -1.10 -2.97
N VAL A 95 0.68 -2.14 -2.68
CA VAL A 95 -0.44 -2.58 -3.52
C VAL A 95 -1.67 -1.70 -3.38
N LEU A 96 -1.98 -1.21 -2.18
CA LEU A 96 -3.21 -0.46 -1.91
C LEU A 96 -2.95 1.05 -1.83
N VAL A 97 -2.13 1.45 -0.86
CA VAL A 97 -1.96 2.87 -0.51
C VAL A 97 -1.16 3.61 -1.59
N ALA A 98 -0.03 3.05 -2.01
CA ALA A 98 0.82 3.67 -3.01
C ALA A 98 0.16 3.65 -4.40
N TYR A 99 -0.56 2.58 -4.73
CA TYR A 99 -1.42 2.54 -5.91
C TYR A 99 -2.41 3.72 -5.91
N GLU A 100 -3.27 3.83 -4.90
CA GLU A 100 -4.31 4.87 -4.87
C GLU A 100 -3.73 6.29 -4.86
N LEU A 101 -2.64 6.52 -4.12
CA LEU A 101 -1.94 7.80 -4.14
C LEU A 101 -1.38 8.14 -5.53
N THR A 102 -0.80 7.16 -6.23
CA THR A 102 -0.26 7.35 -7.58
C THR A 102 -1.38 7.64 -8.57
N GLN A 103 -2.53 6.96 -8.46
CA GLN A 103 -3.72 7.25 -9.27
C GLN A 103 -4.27 8.67 -9.04
N ARG A 104 -4.01 9.25 -7.86
CA ARG A 104 -4.32 10.65 -7.52
C ARG A 104 -3.23 11.64 -7.92
N GLY A 105 -2.21 11.20 -8.66
CA GLY A 105 -1.10 12.04 -9.12
C GLY A 105 -0.05 12.35 -8.06
N ILE A 106 -0.05 11.64 -6.93
CA ILE A 106 0.96 11.80 -5.87
C ILE A 106 2.15 10.90 -6.17
N GLU A 107 3.35 11.47 -6.20
CA GLU A 107 4.58 10.69 -6.33
C GLU A 107 4.85 9.90 -5.04
N VAL A 108 4.99 8.58 -5.16
CA VAL A 108 5.33 7.70 -4.03
C VAL A 108 6.71 7.08 -4.22
N LYS A 109 7.55 7.22 -3.19
CA LYS A 109 8.87 6.61 -3.08
C LYS A 109 8.90 5.69 -1.86
N HIS A 110 9.47 4.51 -2.03
CA HIS A 110 9.63 3.50 -0.98
C HIS A 110 11.04 3.57 -0.42
N ILE A 111 11.14 3.68 0.91
CA ILE A 111 12.41 3.71 1.63
C ILE A 111 12.80 2.28 1.98
N ARG A 112 13.93 1.78 1.45
CA ARG A 112 14.47 0.45 1.77
C ARG A 112 15.32 0.48 3.04
N GLU A 113 15.64 -0.69 3.57
CA GLU A 113 16.43 -0.86 4.81
C GLU A 113 17.80 -0.17 4.77
N ASP A 114 18.42 -0.10 3.58
CA ASP A 114 19.69 0.58 3.34
C ASP A 114 19.55 2.10 3.07
N GLY A 115 18.34 2.65 3.22
CA GLY A 115 18.02 4.06 2.96
C GLY A 115 17.82 4.39 1.48
N ARG A 116 17.99 3.45 0.56
CA ARG A 116 17.72 3.69 -0.86
C ARG A 116 16.25 3.95 -1.10
N LEU A 117 15.98 4.83 -2.06
CA LEU A 117 14.65 5.07 -2.58
C LEU A 117 14.39 4.19 -3.79
N GLU A 118 13.22 3.57 -3.81
CA GLU A 118 12.69 2.81 -4.94
C GLU A 118 11.34 3.41 -5.33
N SER A 119 11.13 3.73 -6.60
CA SER A 119 9.88 4.35 -7.05
C SER A 119 8.74 3.33 -7.14
N GLN A 120 7.49 3.80 -7.09
CA GLN A 120 6.33 2.96 -7.36
C GLN A 120 6.47 2.23 -8.71
N HIS A 121 6.83 2.96 -9.76
CA HIS A 121 7.02 2.41 -11.10
C HIS A 121 8.02 1.24 -11.13
N GLN A 122 9.15 1.34 -10.41
CA GLN A 122 10.13 0.24 -10.36
C GLN A 122 9.55 -1.04 -9.72
N LEU A 123 8.70 -0.90 -8.71
CA LEU A 123 8.02 -2.04 -8.10
C LEU A 123 6.89 -2.58 -9.00
N GLU A 124 6.22 -1.71 -9.76
CA GLU A 124 5.21 -2.10 -10.74
C GLU A 124 5.80 -2.92 -11.89
N GLU A 125 7.00 -2.59 -12.36
CA GLU A 125 7.68 -3.39 -13.39
C GLU A 125 7.97 -4.81 -12.89
N LYS A 126 8.40 -4.95 -11.63
CA LYS A 126 8.56 -6.26 -10.98
C LYS A 126 7.22 -7.00 -10.86
N LEU A 127 6.15 -6.26 -10.55
CA LEU A 127 4.79 -6.79 -10.42
C LEU A 127 4.27 -7.34 -11.75
N LEU A 128 4.46 -6.60 -12.84
CA LEU A 128 4.09 -7.02 -14.19
C LEU A 128 4.87 -8.28 -14.60
N GLN A 129 6.19 -8.32 -14.36
CA GLN A 129 7.01 -9.49 -14.65
C GLN A 129 6.57 -10.74 -13.90
N GLU A 130 6.09 -10.60 -12.65
CA GLU A 130 5.64 -11.74 -11.83
C GLU A 130 4.25 -12.25 -12.25
N PHE A 131 3.29 -11.36 -12.55
CA PHE A 131 1.86 -11.74 -12.66
C PHE A 131 1.27 -11.65 -14.06
N GLU A 132 1.87 -10.86 -14.95
CA GLU A 132 1.41 -10.60 -16.32
C GLU A 132 2.61 -10.54 -17.30
N PRO A 133 3.49 -11.56 -17.35
CA PRO A 133 4.62 -11.55 -18.27
C PRO A 133 4.12 -11.59 -19.73
N GLY A 134 4.68 -10.73 -20.58
CA GLY A 134 4.30 -10.66 -22.00
C GLY A 134 2.87 -10.19 -22.25
N TYR A 135 2.30 -9.40 -21.34
CA TYR A 135 0.91 -8.92 -21.42
C TYR A 135 0.57 -8.19 -22.72
N ASP A 136 1.57 -7.65 -23.42
CA ASP A 136 1.45 -6.89 -24.66
C ASP A 136 1.44 -7.76 -25.93
N GLN A 137 1.76 -9.04 -25.83
CA GLN A 137 1.83 -9.97 -26.97
C GLN A 137 0.51 -10.74 -27.19
N GLY A 138 -0.27 -10.96 -26.13
CA GLY A 138 -1.45 -11.82 -26.14
C GLY A 138 -1.09 -13.31 -26.28
N ASP A 139 -2.08 -14.18 -26.10
CA ASP A 139 -1.94 -15.63 -26.29
C ASP A 139 -3.18 -16.22 -27.01
N LEU A 140 -3.22 -17.54 -27.15
CA LEU A 140 -4.30 -18.26 -27.83
C LEU A 140 -5.68 -18.04 -27.17
N PHE A 141 -5.71 -17.72 -25.88
CA PHE A 141 -6.92 -17.59 -25.07
C PHE A 141 -7.22 -16.14 -24.66
N HIS A 142 -6.25 -15.24 -24.71
CA HIS A 142 -6.37 -13.86 -24.24
C HIS A 142 -5.74 -12.87 -25.22
N PRO A 143 -6.47 -11.80 -25.59
CA PRO A 143 -5.89 -10.73 -26.39
C PRO A 143 -4.79 -9.98 -25.61
N PRO A 144 -3.89 -9.27 -26.31
CA PRO A 144 -2.92 -8.39 -25.66
C PRO A 144 -3.64 -7.32 -24.83
N LYS A 145 -3.05 -6.99 -23.69
CA LYS A 145 -3.53 -5.99 -22.73
C LYS A 145 -2.72 -4.71 -22.86
N THR A 146 -3.32 -3.59 -22.49
CA THR A 146 -2.56 -2.36 -22.20
C THR A 146 -1.81 -2.50 -20.88
N ARG A 147 -0.74 -1.73 -20.68
CA ARG A 147 0.01 -1.70 -19.40
C ARG A 147 -0.91 -1.46 -18.21
N ALA A 148 -1.87 -0.53 -18.35
CA ALA A 148 -2.81 -0.19 -17.28
C ALA A 148 -3.71 -1.38 -16.89
N GLN A 149 -4.23 -2.12 -17.88
CA GLN A 149 -5.05 -3.30 -17.63
C GLN A 149 -4.24 -4.42 -16.97
N ALA A 150 -3.07 -4.74 -17.51
CA ALA A 150 -2.18 -5.75 -16.95
C ALA A 150 -1.78 -5.39 -15.51
N LEU A 151 -1.43 -4.13 -15.26
CA LEU A 151 -1.03 -3.70 -13.94
C LEU A 151 -2.16 -3.79 -12.92
N LEU A 152 -3.38 -3.41 -13.29
CA LEU A 152 -4.56 -3.57 -12.43
C LEU A 152 -4.82 -5.06 -12.09
N ASP A 153 -4.73 -5.95 -13.07
CA ASP A 153 -4.86 -7.39 -12.86
C ASP A 153 -3.75 -7.94 -11.95
N ALA A 154 -2.52 -7.44 -12.12
CA ALA A 154 -1.39 -7.80 -11.29
C ALA A 154 -1.57 -7.35 -9.82
N TYR A 155 -2.09 -6.14 -9.58
CA TYR A 155 -2.44 -5.68 -8.23
C TYR A 155 -3.51 -6.56 -7.58
N ARG A 156 -4.57 -6.92 -8.33
CA ARG A 156 -5.62 -7.84 -7.87
C ARG A 156 -5.04 -9.21 -7.48
N LYS A 157 -4.19 -9.80 -8.33
CA LYS A 157 -3.52 -11.07 -8.05
C LYS A 157 -2.61 -10.98 -6.81
N ARG A 158 -1.88 -9.87 -6.67
CA ARG A 158 -0.94 -9.68 -5.57
C ARG A 158 -1.63 -9.51 -4.22
N ILE A 159 -2.72 -8.76 -4.13
CA ILE A 159 -3.42 -8.58 -2.85
C ILE A 159 -4.01 -9.91 -2.34
N ILE A 160 -4.54 -10.72 -3.26
CA ILE A 160 -5.00 -12.09 -3.02
C ILE A 160 -3.86 -12.93 -2.43
N GLN A 161 -2.70 -12.95 -3.11
CA GLN A 161 -1.53 -13.71 -2.65
C GLN A 161 -1.01 -13.26 -1.26
N MET A 162 -1.07 -11.97 -0.96
CA MET A 162 -0.60 -11.41 0.32
C MET A 162 -1.54 -11.72 1.50
N LEU A 163 -2.85 -11.68 1.29
CA LEU A 163 -3.84 -11.66 2.38
C LEU A 163 -4.69 -12.93 2.51
N GLN A 164 -4.40 -13.96 1.71
CA GLN A 164 -5.03 -15.28 1.83
C GLN A 164 -4.18 -16.31 2.59
N ARG A 165 -3.05 -15.88 3.16
CA ARG A 165 -2.29 -16.63 4.17
C ARG A 165 -2.81 -16.36 5.57
#